data_AF-A0A7W0XST7-F1
#
_entry.id   AF-A0A7W0XST7-F1
#
_cell.length_a   1.000
_cell.length_b   1.000
_cell.length_c   1.000
_cell.angle_alpha   90.00
_cell.angle_beta   90.00
_cell.angle_gamma   90.00
#
_symmetry.space_group_name_H-M   'P 1'
#
loop_
_entity.id
_entity.type
_entity.pdbx_description
1 polymer ?
#
loop_
_entity_poly.entity_id
_entity_poly.type
_entity_poly.pdbx_seq_one_letter_code
_entity_poly.pdbx_strand_id
1 'polypeptide(L)'
;MGLGFVFMPLTLAAVSGVADRDTGLASGVLNTTQQIGGSIGLATLSTIFVSVLTSRADELGAAAAAGSGLDPALIAAQAQVYGYSTALYVASGMAALAFLVALLTIKVRAEEAAAATPVHVG
;
A
#
# COMPACT_ATOMS: atom_id res chain seq x y z
N MET A 1 9.61 -7.92 -7.89
CA MET A 1 10.06 -8.84 -6.82
C MET A 1 9.59 -8.26 -5.50
N GLY A 2 8.55 -8.82 -4.85
CA GLY A 2 8.04 -8.24 -3.58
C GLY A 2 6.64 -8.72 -3.21
N LEU A 3 5.64 -8.49 -4.07
CA LEU A 3 4.24 -8.81 -3.75
C LEU A 3 4.03 -10.30 -3.41
N GLY A 4 4.65 -11.23 -4.14
CA GLY A 4 4.54 -12.66 -3.85
C GLY A 4 5.10 -13.08 -2.48
N PHE A 5 6.12 -12.37 -1.98
CA PHE A 5 6.71 -12.61 -0.65
C PHE A 5 5.88 -12.00 0.49
N VAL A 6 4.93 -11.12 0.17
CA VAL A 6 4.06 -10.48 1.15
C VAL A 6 2.70 -11.17 1.18
N PHE A 7 2.09 -11.38 0.02
CA PHE A 7 0.69 -11.80 -0.09
C PHE A 7 0.46 -13.22 0.44
N MET A 8 1.33 -14.16 0.05
CA MET A 8 1.15 -15.57 0.42
C MET A 8 1.40 -15.81 1.92
N PRO A 9 2.53 -15.38 2.52
CA PRO A 9 2.77 -15.59 3.95
C PRO A 9 1.75 -14.87 4.84
N LEU A 10 1.31 -13.67 4.48
CA LEU A 10 0.28 -12.94 5.25
C LEU A 10 -1.08 -13.63 5.19
N THR A 11 -1.46 -14.15 4.02
CA THR A 11 -2.74 -14.86 3.87
C THR A 11 -2.75 -16.13 4.72
N LEU A 12 -1.66 -16.91 4.68
CA LEU A 12 -1.48 -18.10 5.52
C LEU A 12 -1.51 -17.76 7.01
N ALA A 13 -0.78 -16.73 7.44
CA ALA A 13 -0.77 -16.29 8.83
C ALA A 13 -2.13 -15.75 9.31
N ALA A 14 -2.95 -15.19 8.42
CA ALA A 14 -4.27 -14.66 8.77
C ALA A 14 -5.33 -15.77 8.97
N VAL A 15 -5.13 -16.95 8.37
CA VAL A 15 -6.08 -18.07 8.46
C VAL A 15 -5.54 -19.26 9.25
N SER A 16 -4.26 -19.24 9.67
CA SER A 16 -3.69 -20.26 10.55
C SER A 16 -4.45 -20.31 11.88
N GLY A 17 -4.82 -21.52 12.30
CA GLY A 17 -5.58 -21.76 13.54
C GLY A 17 -7.10 -21.59 13.44
N VAL A 18 -7.64 -21.30 12.25
CA VAL A 18 -9.10 -21.29 12.01
C VAL A 18 -9.58 -22.73 11.81
N ALA A 19 -10.71 -23.11 12.44
CA ALA A 19 -11.32 -24.41 12.24
C ALA A 19 -11.86 -24.56 10.80
N ASP A 20 -11.77 -25.75 10.20
CA ASP A 20 -12.13 -25.98 8.78
C ASP A 20 -13.53 -25.48 8.39
N ARG A 21 -14.50 -25.58 9.30
CA ARG A 21 -15.87 -25.10 9.11
C ARG A 21 -15.99 -23.57 9.00
N ASP A 22 -15.00 -22.83 9.53
CA ASP A 22 -14.99 -21.38 9.63
C ASP A 22 -14.08 -20.72 8.56
N THR A 23 -13.38 -21.53 7.75
CA THR A 23 -12.43 -21.06 6.71
C THR A 23 -13.08 -20.10 5.71
N GLY A 24 -14.35 -20.34 5.33
CA GLY A 24 -15.10 -19.44 4.45
C GLY A 24 -15.34 -18.07 5.08
N LEU A 25 -15.65 -18.03 6.37
CA LEU A 25 -15.84 -16.79 7.12
C LEU A 25 -14.51 -16.04 7.28
N ALA A 26 -13.43 -16.73 7.62
CA ALA A 26 -12.11 -16.14 7.74
C ALA A 26 -11.62 -15.51 6.42
N SER A 27 -11.79 -16.22 5.30
CA SER A 27 -11.47 -15.70 3.96
C SER A 27 -12.35 -14.50 3.57
N GLY A 28 -13.64 -14.52 3.93
CA GLY A 28 -14.55 -13.40 3.71
C GLY A 28 -14.13 -12.14 4.47
N VAL A 29 -13.76 -12.29 5.75
CA VAL A 29 -13.24 -11.20 6.59
C VAL A 29 -11.91 -10.68 6.04
N LEU A 30 -11.00 -11.57 5.65
CA LEU A 30 -9.70 -11.18 5.07
C LEU A 30 -9.88 -10.37 3.79
N ASN A 31 -10.67 -10.86 2.83
CA ASN A 31 -10.92 -10.16 1.57
C ASN A 31 -11.61 -8.81 1.79
N THR A 32 -12.57 -8.74 2.71
CA THR A 32 -13.27 -7.49 3.04
C THR A 32 -12.30 -6.49 3.67
N THR A 33 -11.45 -6.94 4.60
CA THR A 33 -10.42 -6.11 5.24
C THR A 33 -9.40 -5.61 4.21
N GLN A 34 -9.00 -6.46 3.26
CA GLN A 34 -8.10 -6.06 2.17
C GLN A 34 -8.75 -5.04 1.22
N GLN A 35 -10.02 -5.21 0.84
CA GLN A 35 -10.74 -4.24 0.01
C GLN A 35 -10.91 -2.89 0.72
N ILE A 36 -11.29 -2.91 2.00
CA ILE A 36 -11.39 -1.70 2.82
C ILE A 36 -10.02 -1.03 2.95
N GLY A 37 -8.97 -1.77 3.30
CA GLY A 37 -7.61 -1.23 3.42
C GLY A 37 -7.09 -0.67 2.09
N GLY A 38 -7.30 -1.39 0.99
CA GLY A 38 -6.90 -0.97 -0.34
C GLY A 38 -7.59 0.32 -0.80
N SER A 39 -8.90 0.43 -0.56
CA SER A 39 -9.66 1.63 -0.90
C SER A 39 -9.25 2.85 -0.05
N ILE A 40 -9.02 2.67 1.25
CA ILE A 40 -8.52 3.74 2.14
C ILE A 40 -7.12 4.20 1.70
N GLY A 41 -6.22 3.26 1.42
CA GLY A 41 -4.88 3.56 0.95
C GLY A 41 -4.89 4.34 -0.36
N LEU A 42 -5.69 3.89 -1.33
CA LEU A 42 -5.83 4.56 -2.62
C LEU A 42 -6.46 5.95 -2.49
N ALA A 43 -7.53 6.09 -1.70
CA ALA A 43 -8.18 7.38 -1.46
C ALA A 43 -7.17 8.40 -0.87
N THR A 44 -6.43 7.98 0.16
CA THR A 44 -5.42 8.83 0.81
C THR A 44 -4.34 9.28 -0.17
N LEU A 45 -3.75 8.34 -0.93
CA LEU A 45 -2.70 8.66 -1.89
C LEU A 45 -3.21 9.54 -3.03
N SER A 46 -4.43 9.32 -3.51
CA SER A 46 -5.07 10.14 -4.54
C SER A 46 -5.28 11.57 -4.05
N THR A 47 -5.79 11.76 -2.84
CA THR A 47 -5.97 13.09 -2.24
C THR A 47 -4.64 13.85 -2.13
N ILE A 48 -3.59 13.18 -1.66
CA ILE A 48 -2.25 13.80 -1.54
C ILE A 48 -1.70 14.15 -2.92
N PHE A 49 -1.79 13.22 -3.87
CA PHE A 49 -1.35 13.45 -5.26
C PHE A 49 -2.03 14.68 -5.86
N VAL A 50 -3.37 14.74 -5.81
CA VAL A 50 -4.13 15.86 -6.36
C VAL A 50 -3.80 17.17 -5.64
N SER A 51 -3.70 17.16 -4.31
CA SER A 51 -3.37 18.36 -3.53
C SER A 51 -2.00 18.94 -3.92
N VAL A 52 -0.98 18.08 -4.03
CA VAL A 52 0.39 18.48 -4.40
C VAL A 52 0.47 18.91 -5.86
N LEU A 53 -0.20 18.16 -6.74
CA LEU A 53 -0.30 18.46 -8.17
C LEU A 53 -0.88 19.86 -8.38
N THR A 54 -2.05 20.14 -7.79
CA THR A 54 -2.75 21.41 -7.95
C THR A 54 -1.91 22.55 -7.40
N SER A 55 -1.38 22.41 -6.19
CA SER A 55 -0.53 23.44 -5.58
C SER A 55 0.67 23.77 -6.45
N ARG A 56 1.33 22.74 -7.02
CA ARG A 56 2.49 22.94 -7.88
C ARG A 56 2.14 23.56 -9.23
N ALA A 57 1.01 23.18 -9.81
CA ALA A 57 0.50 23.79 -11.04
C ALA A 57 0.18 25.28 -10.84
N ASP A 58 -0.43 25.63 -9.72
CA ASP A 58 -0.76 27.02 -9.38
C ASP A 58 0.49 27.88 -9.19
N GLU A 59 1.50 27.38 -8.46
CA GLU A 59 2.79 28.06 -8.29
C GLU A 59 3.48 28.36 -9.62
N LEU A 60 3.57 27.35 -10.50
CA LEU A 60 4.21 27.47 -11.80
C LEU A 60 3.39 28.33 -12.76
N GLY A 61 2.05 28.26 -12.69
CA GLY A 61 1.15 29.12 -13.44
C GLY A 61 1.26 30.59 -13.06
N ALA A 62 1.36 30.88 -11.75
CA ALA A 62 1.61 32.23 -11.27
C ALA A 62 2.96 32.78 -11.75
N ALA A 63 4.01 31.95 -11.74
CA ALA A 63 5.31 32.34 -12.27
C ALA A 63 5.25 32.62 -13.78
N ALA A 64 4.52 31.81 -14.55
CA ALA A 64 4.31 32.01 -15.98
C ALA A 64 3.60 33.35 -16.26
N ALA A 65 2.54 33.65 -15.50
CA ALA A 65 1.82 34.92 -15.60
C ALA A 65 2.70 36.14 -15.22
N ALA A 66 3.67 35.94 -14.33
CA ALA A 66 4.66 36.96 -13.96
C ALA A 66 5.79 37.16 -15.00
N GLY A 67 5.72 36.48 -16.16
CA GLY A 67 6.64 36.69 -17.28
C GLY A 67 7.81 35.72 -17.35
N SER A 68 7.77 34.59 -16.61
CA SER A 68 8.83 33.57 -16.69
C SER A 68 8.87 32.82 -18.04
N GLY A 69 7.85 32.99 -18.90
CA GLY A 69 7.80 32.38 -20.22
C GLY A 69 7.61 30.86 -20.20
N LEU A 70 7.18 30.28 -19.06
CA LEU A 70 6.90 28.85 -18.94
C LEU A 70 5.74 28.43 -19.85
N ASP A 71 5.97 27.40 -20.66
CA ASP A 71 4.96 26.77 -21.50
C ASP A 71 3.92 26.02 -20.62
N PRO A 72 2.61 26.22 -20.82
CA PRO A 72 1.55 25.47 -20.12
C PRO A 72 1.73 23.94 -20.15
N ALA A 73 2.24 23.38 -21.25
CA ALA A 73 2.49 21.94 -21.34
C ALA A 73 3.61 21.49 -20.40
N LEU A 74 4.66 22.31 -20.24
CA LEU A 74 5.76 22.03 -19.33
C LEU A 74 5.32 22.16 -17.87
N ILE A 75 4.44 23.12 -17.56
CA ILE A 75 3.85 23.29 -16.22
C ILE A 75 3.09 22.02 -15.82
N ALA A 76 2.21 21.52 -16.70
CA ALA A 76 1.45 20.31 -16.44
C ALA A 76 2.37 19.09 -16.22
N ALA A 77 3.38 18.92 -17.07
CA ALA A 77 4.34 17.83 -16.93
C ALA A 77 5.15 17.90 -15.62
N GLN A 78 5.64 19.09 -15.24
CA GLN A 78 6.39 19.27 -13.98
C GLN A 78 5.51 19.03 -12.75
N ALA A 79 4.28 19.54 -12.75
CA ALA A 79 3.35 19.32 -11.66
C ALA A 79 3.01 17.83 -11.50
N GLN A 80 2.81 17.10 -12.59
CA GLN A 80 2.58 15.64 -12.58
C GLN A 80 3.77 14.88 -11.98
N VAL A 81 4.99 15.15 -12.45
CA VAL A 81 6.21 14.50 -11.95
C VAL A 81 6.39 14.77 -10.44
N TYR A 82 6.16 16.01 -10.02
CA TYR A 82 6.26 16.40 -8.61
C TYR A 82 5.19 15.73 -7.74
N GLY A 83 3.95 15.67 -8.23
CA GLY A 83 2.84 14.98 -7.59
C GLY A 83 3.13 13.49 -7.41
N TYR A 84 3.55 12.79 -8.48
CA TYR A 84 3.88 11.36 -8.41
C TYR A 84 5.05 11.08 -7.47
N SER A 85 6.12 11.88 -7.55
CA SER A 85 7.29 11.71 -6.67
C SER A 85 6.91 11.85 -5.20
N THR A 86 6.11 12.86 -4.88
CA THR A 86 5.63 13.09 -3.51
C THR A 86 4.72 11.95 -3.04
N ALA A 87 3.78 11.52 -3.88
CA ALA A 87 2.90 10.40 -3.56
C ALA A 87 3.68 9.09 -3.33
N LEU A 88 4.74 8.83 -4.09
CA LEU A 88 5.60 7.66 -3.91
C LEU A 88 6.40 7.69 -2.60
N TYR A 89 6.89 8.86 -2.18
CA TYR A 89 7.53 9.02 -0.86
C TYR A 89 6.56 8.77 0.28
N VAL A 90 5.34 9.31 0.18
CA VAL A 90 4.29 9.05 1.17
C VAL A 90 3.90 7.57 1.19
N ALA A 91 3.70 6.95 0.01
CA ALA A 91 3.40 5.53 -0.10
C ALA A 91 4.49 4.67 0.53
N SER A 92 5.77 5.04 0.35
CA SER A 92 6.90 4.38 0.98
C SER A 92 6.87 4.50 2.50
N GLY A 93 6.53 5.69 3.02
CA GLY A 93 6.32 5.91 4.46
C GLY A 93 5.15 5.09 5.02
N MET A 94 4.01 5.04 4.31
CA MET A 94 2.86 4.22 4.67
C MET A 94 3.21 2.73 4.69
N ALA A 95 3.96 2.24 3.69
CA ALA A 95 4.41 0.87 3.62
C ALA A 95 5.38 0.52 4.76
N ALA A 96 6.33 1.41 5.07
CA ALA A 96 7.24 1.24 6.20
C ALA A 96 6.49 1.21 7.54
N LEU A 97 5.49 2.09 7.73
CA LEU A 97 4.64 2.08 8.92
C LEU A 97 3.82 0.79 9.02
N ALA A 98 3.20 0.34 7.93
CA ALA A 98 2.46 -0.92 7.90
C ALA A 98 3.37 -2.12 8.23
N PHE A 99 4.59 -2.12 7.71
CA PHE A 99 5.61 -3.12 8.04
C PHE A 99 6.00 -3.10 9.52
N LEU A 100 6.22 -1.91 10.10
CA LEU A 100 6.50 -1.78 11.54
C LEU A 100 5.32 -2.25 12.40
N VAL A 101 4.09 -1.89 12.05
CA VAL A 101 2.89 -2.39 12.74
C VAL A 101 2.82 -3.90 12.66
N ALA A 102 3.06 -4.49 11.48
CA ALA A 102 3.09 -5.94 11.31
C ALA A 102 4.18 -6.60 12.17
N LEU A 103 5.41 -6.06 12.19
CA LEU A 103 6.49 -6.57 13.04
C LEU A 103 6.16 -6.51 14.54
N LEU A 104 5.45 -5.48 14.99
CA LEU A 104 5.12 -5.29 16.40
C LEU A 104 3.88 -6.08 16.85
N THR A 105 2.96 -6.39 15.94
CA THR A 105 1.66 -7.02 16.27
C THR A 105 1.62 -8.52 15.94
N ILE A 106 2.32 -8.97 14.90
CA ILE A 106 2.33 -10.38 14.51
C ILE A 106 3.27 -11.16 15.43
N LYS A 107 2.71 -11.82 16.44
CA LYS A 107 3.41 -12.84 17.23
C LYS A 107 3.39 -14.16 16.47
N VAL A 108 4.50 -14.52 15.85
CA VAL A 108 4.68 -15.88 15.29
C VAL A 108 4.77 -16.85 16.47
N ARG A 109 3.73 -17.68 16.67
CA ARG A 109 3.82 -18.82 17.58
C ARG A 109 4.76 -19.85 16.95
N ALA A 110 5.95 -20.01 17.53
CA ALA A 110 6.96 -21.00 17.12
C ALA A 110 6.44 -22.45 17.13
N GLU A 111 5.29 -22.68 17.76
CA GLU A 111 4.62 -23.96 17.98
C GLU A 111 4.11 -24.59 16.66
N GLU A 112 3.67 -23.78 15.69
CA GLU A 112 3.16 -24.25 14.38
C GLU A 112 4.26 -24.53 13.34
N ALA A 113 5.42 -23.87 13.45
CA ALA A 113 6.56 -24.11 12.56
C ALA A 113 7.23 -25.47 12.81
N ALA A 114 7.10 -26.01 14.03
CA ALA A 114 7.66 -27.31 14.41
C ALA A 114 6.74 -28.50 14.05
N ALA A 115 5.44 -28.27 13.81
CA ALA A 115 4.46 -29.32 13.49
C ALA A 115 4.44 -29.72 12.00
N ALA A 116 5.13 -28.97 11.14
CA ALA A 116 5.30 -29.29 9.72
C ALA A 116 6.37 -30.37 9.48
N THR A 117 6.25 -31.53 10.12
CA THR A 117 6.96 -32.74 9.66
C THR A 117 6.35 -33.19 8.33
N PRO A 118 7.16 -33.45 7.29
CA PRO A 118 6.64 -33.79 5.96
C PRO A 118 6.01 -35.19 6.00
N VAL A 119 4.69 -35.27 5.82
CA VAL A 119 4.01 -36.55 5.59
C VAL A 119 4.42 -37.04 4.20
N HIS A 120 5.19 -38.13 4.19
CA HIS A 120 5.62 -38.86 3.02
C HIS A 120 4.37 -39.44 2.32
N VAL A 121 4.07 -38.98 1.10
CA VAL A 121 3.02 -39.57 0.26
C VAL A 121 3.65 -40.75 -0.47
N GLY A 122 3.26 -41.97 -0.07
CA GLY A 122 3.55 -43.21 -0.79
C GLY A 122 2.55 -43.46 -1.91
#